data_AF-A0A957VD41-F1
#
_entry.id   AF-A0A957VD41-F1
#
_cell.length_a   1.000
_cell.length_b   1.000
_cell.length_c   1.000
_cell.angle_alpha   90.00
_cell.angle_beta   90.00
_cell.angle_gamma   90.00
#
_symmetry.space_group_name_H-M   'P 1'
#
loop_
_entity.id
_entity.type
_entity.pdbx_description
1 polymer ?
#
loop_
_entity_poly.entity_id
_entity_poly.type
_entity_poly.pdbx_seq_one_letter_code
_entity_poly.pdbx_strand_id
1 'polypeptide(L)'
;MKTKDIGQQLMRFGFIIVAVTLLSGYFGGMAQAAPPAQDPRPPIDTSGPGGGSNNGGDSSDDGPSAITCASVSGEVLNWGFRAEPGVVTTLETGSWQATTLSDNDGQYRFGGLGLGLARLNVTLAPGEPLTPLIEDAIVYLTCDYPTYANIALYSGDSIEPPVIIGISASSQVVTVDDETELTFTVENTMPTAISNVIVTSLIHPGLEPVAASAPGVAEEQVQIINGGDDGRVLVAYLDNVAAGEIAQVSLTVRAVEDTPFTDISNSATVFYRESVADQTSLDLTISSSGLAVPAALTGSTDRAAVEDEAAGTAASAGPAAREAEPVTPAESAPTAVEESSAAPTTEAAASTTQADEADEAEQAMPATADETEESAFAPPKSDDESLLPKTGQAPDEALAASKSNAVIPMIASITLLLGFVAYGVNSVRQRHL
;
A
#
# COMPACT_ATOMS: atom_id res chain seq x y z
N MET A 1 18.38 -35.48 -60.81
CA MET A 1 17.60 -34.60 -59.91
C MET A 1 18.55 -34.06 -58.87
N LYS A 2 18.60 -32.72 -58.74
CA LYS A 2 19.69 -31.96 -58.11
C LYS A 2 19.45 -31.78 -56.60
N THR A 3 20.46 -32.15 -55.83
CA THR A 3 20.75 -31.75 -54.46
C THR A 3 21.30 -30.32 -54.44
N LYS A 4 20.52 -29.36 -53.94
CA LYS A 4 20.97 -28.02 -53.51
C LYS A 4 19.80 -27.36 -52.80
N ASP A 5 19.85 -27.31 -51.46
CA ASP A 5 19.29 -26.25 -50.60
C ASP A 5 19.17 -26.69 -49.13
N ILE A 6 20.32 -26.91 -48.48
CA ILE A 6 20.41 -27.05 -47.01
C ILE A 6 21.40 -26.00 -46.42
N GLY A 7 22.04 -25.19 -47.27
CA GLY A 7 23.18 -24.36 -46.86
C GLY A 7 22.88 -22.94 -46.34
N GLN A 8 21.61 -22.51 -46.26
CA GLN A 8 21.32 -21.07 -46.05
C GLN A 8 20.52 -20.72 -44.78
N GLN A 9 20.17 -21.69 -43.94
CA GLN A 9 19.54 -21.41 -42.63
C GLN A 9 20.51 -21.38 -41.43
N LEU A 10 21.75 -21.86 -41.59
CA LEU A 10 22.72 -21.96 -40.48
C LEU A 10 23.55 -20.69 -40.22
N MET A 11 23.45 -19.65 -41.05
CA MET A 11 24.22 -18.41 -40.87
C MET A 11 23.45 -17.25 -40.22
N ARG A 12 22.18 -17.42 -39.84
CA ARG A 12 21.40 -16.38 -39.13
C ARG A 12 21.31 -16.56 -37.61
N PHE A 13 21.76 -17.68 -37.06
CA PHE A 13 21.81 -17.91 -35.61
C PHE A 13 23.16 -17.59 -34.96
N GLY A 14 24.20 -17.28 -35.75
CA GLY A 14 25.57 -17.08 -35.26
C GLY A 14 25.93 -15.67 -34.79
N PHE A 15 25.05 -14.68 -34.89
CA PHE A 15 25.38 -13.28 -34.58
C PHE A 15 24.63 -12.68 -33.37
N ILE A 16 23.70 -13.42 -32.77
CA ILE A 16 22.93 -12.94 -31.60
C ILE A 16 23.59 -13.34 -30.26
N ILE A 17 24.47 -14.35 -30.25
CA ILE A 17 25.06 -14.87 -28.99
C ILE A 17 26.24 -14.01 -28.48
N VAL A 18 26.87 -13.17 -29.32
CA VAL A 18 28.03 -12.35 -28.90
C VAL A 18 27.63 -10.95 -28.42
N ALA A 19 26.40 -10.50 -28.69
CA ALA A 19 25.92 -9.19 -28.21
C ALA A 19 25.25 -9.25 -26.83
N VAL A 20 24.82 -10.43 -26.37
CA VAL A 20 24.13 -10.61 -25.07
C VAL A 20 25.11 -10.83 -23.91
N THR A 21 26.38 -11.14 -24.17
CA THR A 21 27.41 -11.35 -23.13
C THR A 21 28.17 -10.09 -22.71
N LEU A 22 27.92 -8.93 -23.35
CA LEU A 22 28.57 -7.65 -22.99
C LEU A 22 27.67 -6.66 -22.23
N LEU A 23 26.41 -7.01 -21.96
CA LEU A 23 25.47 -6.17 -21.19
C LEU A 23 25.10 -6.74 -19.81
N SER A 24 25.70 -7.86 -19.40
CA SER A 24 25.47 -8.52 -18.10
C SER A 24 26.50 -8.13 -17.03
N GLY A 25 27.43 -7.22 -17.33
CA GLY A 25 28.54 -6.84 -16.44
C GLY A 25 28.36 -5.55 -15.63
N TYR A 26 27.20 -4.88 -15.69
CA TYR A 26 27.03 -3.52 -15.13
C TYR A 26 25.92 -3.34 -14.09
N PHE A 27 25.28 -4.42 -13.63
CA PHE A 27 24.34 -4.38 -12.50
C PHE A 27 24.91 -5.04 -11.24
N GLY A 28 26.19 -4.75 -10.95
CA GLY A 28 26.78 -4.95 -9.62
C GLY A 28 26.33 -3.82 -8.68
N GLY A 29 25.02 -3.69 -8.48
CA GLY A 29 24.44 -2.78 -7.49
C GLY A 29 24.87 -3.22 -6.10
N MET A 30 25.40 -2.27 -5.32
CA MET A 30 25.87 -2.51 -3.97
C MET A 30 24.75 -3.11 -3.12
N ALA A 31 24.93 -4.35 -2.67
CA ALA A 31 24.15 -4.89 -1.56
C ALA A 31 24.51 -4.08 -0.30
N GLN A 32 23.72 -3.05 0.01
CA GLN A 32 23.74 -2.45 1.33
C GLN A 32 23.25 -3.51 2.30
N ALA A 33 24.19 -4.09 3.06
CA ALA A 33 23.85 -4.93 4.20
C ALA A 33 22.97 -4.11 5.14
N ALA A 34 21.83 -4.66 5.53
CA ALA A 34 20.95 -4.05 6.51
C ALA A 34 21.75 -3.72 7.78
N PRO A 35 21.61 -2.49 8.34
CA PRO A 35 22.26 -2.15 9.59
C PRO A 35 21.85 -3.13 10.70
N PRO A 36 22.72 -3.38 11.69
CA PRO A 36 22.41 -4.30 12.79
C PRO A 36 21.14 -3.87 13.52
N ALA A 37 20.30 -4.85 13.81
CA ALA A 37 19.10 -4.77 14.62
C ALA A 37 19.31 -3.86 15.85
N GLN A 38 18.54 -2.79 15.95
CA GLN A 38 18.47 -2.02 17.19
C GLN A 38 17.40 -2.62 18.09
N ASP A 39 17.77 -2.85 19.34
CA ASP A 39 16.84 -3.25 20.40
C ASP A 39 15.73 -2.18 20.49
N PRO A 40 14.44 -2.53 20.35
CA PRO A 40 13.37 -1.56 20.39
C PRO A 40 13.44 -0.79 21.70
N ARG A 41 13.66 0.53 21.60
CA ARG A 41 13.57 1.40 22.77
C ARG A 41 12.17 1.22 23.37
N PRO A 42 12.07 1.07 24.71
CA PRO A 42 10.76 1.00 25.35
C PRO A 42 9.91 2.21 24.92
N PRO A 43 8.60 2.01 24.70
CA PRO A 43 7.72 3.08 24.27
C PRO A 43 7.91 4.28 25.17
N ILE A 44 8.20 5.44 24.56
CA ILE A 44 8.22 6.71 25.29
C ILE A 44 6.79 6.90 25.79
N ASP A 45 6.61 6.76 27.09
CA ASP A 45 5.35 7.05 27.76
C ASP A 45 4.99 8.52 27.49
N THR A 46 4.08 8.73 26.54
CA THR A 46 3.60 10.07 26.15
C THR A 46 2.45 10.55 27.04
N SER A 47 2.12 9.82 28.11
CA SER A 47 1.05 10.20 29.05
C SER A 47 1.52 11.13 30.19
N GLY A 48 2.48 12.02 29.91
CA GLY A 48 2.99 12.99 30.88
C GLY A 48 2.77 14.45 30.45
N PRO A 49 1.83 15.20 31.06
CA PRO A 49 1.73 16.63 30.83
C PRO A 49 2.84 17.37 31.60
N GLY A 50 3.86 17.83 30.86
CA GLY A 50 4.75 18.91 31.28
C GLY A 50 5.96 18.50 32.12
N GLY A 51 7.11 19.05 31.77
CA GLY A 51 8.31 19.00 32.61
C GLY A 51 9.59 19.12 31.80
N GLY A 52 10.03 20.36 31.57
CA GLY A 52 11.33 20.63 30.96
C GLY A 52 12.46 19.99 31.74
N SER A 53 13.39 19.35 31.04
CA SER A 53 14.69 18.98 31.59
C SER A 53 15.75 19.13 30.53
N ASN A 54 16.39 20.30 30.55
CA ASN A 54 17.69 20.55 29.95
C ASN A 54 18.74 20.00 30.91
N ASN A 55 19.38 18.87 30.57
CA ASN A 55 20.68 18.44 31.07
C ASN A 55 21.12 17.28 30.15
N GLY A 56 22.22 17.35 29.41
CA GLY A 56 23.55 17.73 29.90
C GLY A 56 24.33 16.44 30.17
N GLY A 57 24.61 15.67 29.13
CA GLY A 57 25.26 14.36 29.21
C GLY A 57 25.89 14.00 27.87
N ASP A 58 27.06 14.57 27.64
CA ASP A 58 27.96 14.32 26.50
C ASP A 58 28.39 12.84 26.51
N SER A 59 27.72 12.02 25.69
CA SER A 59 28.11 10.64 25.42
C SER A 59 28.62 10.59 24.00
N SER A 60 29.91 10.89 23.85
CA SER A 60 30.67 10.79 22.61
C SER A 60 30.93 9.32 22.28
N ASP A 61 29.89 8.59 21.90
CA ASP A 61 29.99 7.34 21.15
C ASP A 61 29.47 7.63 19.75
N ASP A 62 30.35 8.17 18.90
CA ASP A 62 30.14 8.51 17.48
C ASP A 62 30.01 7.24 16.62
N GLY A 63 29.08 6.37 16.96
CA GLY A 63 28.53 5.40 16.03
C GLY A 63 27.66 6.14 15.00
N PRO A 64 27.62 5.71 13.72
CA PRO A 64 26.68 6.29 12.76
C PRO A 64 25.27 6.17 13.34
N SER A 65 24.66 7.32 13.67
CA SER A 65 23.29 7.35 14.17
C SER A 65 22.41 6.75 13.08
N ALA A 66 21.76 5.61 13.39
CA ALA A 66 20.82 5.01 12.47
C ALA A 66 19.76 6.05 12.10
N ILE A 67 19.56 6.27 10.80
CA ILE A 67 18.58 7.23 10.31
C ILE A 67 17.20 6.75 10.75
N THR A 68 16.59 7.46 11.70
CA THR A 68 15.30 7.14 12.32
C THR A 68 14.30 8.23 11.95
N CYS A 69 13.70 8.09 10.78
CA CYS A 69 12.84 9.10 10.15
C CYS A 69 11.48 8.51 9.71
N ALA A 70 11.40 7.20 9.53
CA ALA A 70 10.22 6.57 8.95
C ALA A 70 9.07 6.59 9.96
N SER A 71 7.86 6.62 9.43
CA SER A 71 6.65 6.58 10.24
C SER A 71 5.54 5.85 9.50
N VAL A 72 4.74 5.12 10.27
CA VAL A 72 3.51 4.46 9.82
C VAL A 72 2.40 4.95 10.72
N SER A 73 1.30 5.40 10.15
CA SER A 73 0.13 5.86 10.92
C SER A 73 -1.14 5.52 10.19
N GLY A 74 -2.25 5.44 10.90
CA GLY A 74 -3.55 5.21 10.29
C GLY A 74 -4.66 5.28 11.32
N GLU A 75 -5.85 4.95 10.89
CA GLU A 75 -7.04 4.78 11.71
C GLU A 75 -7.52 3.34 11.63
N VAL A 76 -7.92 2.76 12.77
CA VAL A 76 -8.62 1.49 12.84
C VAL A 76 -10.12 1.76 12.85
N LEU A 77 -10.83 1.22 11.88
CA LEU A 77 -12.24 1.49 11.60
C LEU A 77 -13.05 0.21 11.71
N ASN A 78 -14.07 0.19 12.57
CA ASN A 78 -15.13 -0.80 12.48
C ASN A 78 -16.04 -0.44 11.30
N TRP A 79 -15.86 -1.16 10.20
CA TRP A 79 -16.38 -0.83 8.88
C TRP A 79 -17.90 -0.66 8.90
N GLY A 80 -18.35 0.51 8.46
CA GLY A 80 -19.77 0.89 8.45
C GLY A 80 -20.33 1.34 9.80
N PHE A 81 -19.51 1.42 10.86
CA PHE A 81 -19.96 1.83 12.19
C PHE A 81 -19.23 3.06 12.74
N ARG A 82 -17.96 2.93 13.14
CA ARG A 82 -17.14 4.02 13.73
C ARG A 82 -15.66 3.62 13.83
N ALA A 83 -14.81 4.56 14.22
CA ALA A 83 -13.46 4.27 14.67
C ALA A 83 -13.44 3.29 15.86
N GLU A 84 -12.52 2.33 15.85
CA GLU A 84 -12.43 1.27 16.87
C GLU A 84 -11.23 1.52 17.81
N PRO A 85 -11.49 1.93 19.07
CA PRO A 85 -10.44 2.23 20.03
C PRO A 85 -9.88 0.97 20.70
N GLY A 86 -8.66 1.05 21.23
CA GLY A 86 -8.04 -0.02 22.02
C GLY A 86 -7.61 -1.25 21.23
N VAL A 87 -7.58 -1.17 19.90
CA VAL A 87 -7.12 -2.25 19.02
C VAL A 87 -5.59 -2.25 19.01
N VAL A 88 -5.00 -3.42 19.23
CA VAL A 88 -3.54 -3.60 19.22
C VAL A 88 -3.08 -3.66 17.77
N THR A 89 -2.23 -2.71 17.38
CA THR A 89 -1.50 -2.75 16.11
C THR A 89 -0.03 -3.04 16.40
N THR A 90 0.54 -3.94 15.60
CA THR A 90 1.91 -4.40 15.75
C THR A 90 2.64 -4.21 14.44
N LEU A 91 3.82 -3.61 14.52
CA LEU A 91 4.75 -3.48 13.41
C LEU A 91 5.98 -4.33 13.74
N GLU A 92 6.27 -5.33 12.91
CA GLU A 92 7.35 -6.28 13.17
C GLU A 92 8.28 -6.44 11.98
N THR A 93 9.54 -6.71 12.28
CA THR A 93 10.58 -7.10 11.33
C THR A 93 11.21 -8.39 11.84
N GLY A 94 12.12 -8.99 11.07
CA GLY A 94 12.92 -10.13 11.52
C GLY A 94 13.80 -9.83 12.74
N SER A 95 13.93 -8.55 13.12
CA SER A 95 14.90 -8.09 14.11
C SER A 95 14.34 -7.31 15.30
N TRP A 96 13.16 -6.71 15.15
CA TRP A 96 12.49 -5.93 16.20
C TRP A 96 10.98 -5.93 16.00
N GLN A 97 10.26 -5.60 17.08
CA GLN A 97 8.81 -5.46 17.08
C GLN A 97 8.43 -4.20 17.87
N ALA A 98 7.45 -3.46 17.36
CA ALA A 98 6.83 -2.33 18.03
C ALA A 98 5.31 -2.54 18.08
N THR A 99 4.69 -2.13 19.17
CA THR A 99 3.24 -2.27 19.37
C THR A 99 2.66 -0.94 19.84
N THR A 100 1.48 -0.60 19.35
CA THR A 100 0.70 0.54 19.83
C THR A 100 -0.79 0.18 19.89
N LEU A 101 -1.56 0.97 20.62
CA LEU A 101 -3.01 0.84 20.72
C LEU A 101 -3.66 1.96 19.93
N SER A 102 -4.75 1.67 19.23
CA SER A 102 -5.60 2.73 18.70
C SER A 102 -6.21 3.55 19.83
N ASP A 103 -6.22 4.88 19.68
CA ASP A 103 -6.80 5.79 20.66
C ASP A 103 -8.34 5.85 20.57
N ASN A 104 -8.96 6.78 21.30
CA ASN A 104 -10.44 6.92 21.32
C ASN A 104 -11.04 7.28 19.96
N ASP A 105 -10.24 7.83 19.06
CA ASP A 105 -10.62 8.17 17.68
C ASP A 105 -10.13 7.10 16.69
N GLY A 106 -9.73 5.92 17.19
CA GLY A 106 -9.21 4.81 16.39
C GLY A 106 -7.82 5.06 15.80
N GLN A 107 -7.17 6.18 16.11
CA GLN A 107 -5.90 6.55 15.49
C GLN A 107 -4.74 5.78 16.14
N TYR A 108 -3.77 5.39 15.32
CA TYR A 108 -2.53 4.78 15.78
C TYR A 108 -1.33 5.32 15.01
N ARG A 109 -0.15 5.29 15.65
CA ARG A 109 1.09 5.79 15.04
C ARG A 109 2.33 5.07 15.55
N PHE A 110 3.22 4.79 14.62
CA PHE A 110 4.61 4.41 14.81
C PHE A 110 5.51 5.53 14.24
N GLY A 111 6.49 6.00 14.99
CA GLY A 111 7.39 7.08 14.55
C GLY A 111 8.82 6.86 15.04
N GLY A 112 9.77 7.55 14.41
CA GLY A 112 11.19 7.36 14.69
C GLY A 112 11.68 5.98 14.28
N LEU A 113 11.06 5.38 13.25
CA LEU A 113 11.42 4.06 12.75
C LEU A 113 12.65 4.16 11.87
N GLY A 114 13.44 3.08 11.86
CA GLY A 114 14.49 2.88 10.87
C GLY A 114 13.93 2.64 9.46
N LEU A 115 14.82 2.59 8.48
CA LEU A 115 14.51 2.20 7.10
C LEU A 115 14.41 0.67 7.00
N GLY A 116 13.57 0.15 6.11
CA GLY A 116 13.48 -1.29 5.86
C GLY A 116 12.09 -1.78 5.50
N LEU A 117 11.85 -3.08 5.69
CA LEU A 117 10.54 -3.71 5.53
C LEU A 117 9.98 -4.06 6.90
N ALA A 118 8.68 -3.93 7.08
CA ALA A 118 7.99 -4.40 8.28
C ALA A 118 6.62 -5.00 7.93
N ARG A 119 6.13 -5.89 8.77
CA ARG A 119 4.78 -6.45 8.71
C ARG A 119 3.88 -5.70 9.68
N LEU A 120 2.76 -5.20 9.18
CA LEU A 120 1.72 -4.59 9.97
C LEU A 120 0.65 -5.63 10.27
N ASN A 121 0.43 -5.85 11.56
CA ASN A 121 -0.49 -6.83 12.10
C ASN A 121 -1.47 -6.20 13.08
N VAL A 122 -2.65 -6.80 13.17
CA VAL A 122 -3.73 -6.36 14.05
C VAL A 122 -4.12 -7.52 14.95
N THR A 123 -4.14 -7.28 16.25
CA THR A 123 -4.58 -8.26 17.24
C THR A 123 -5.87 -7.79 17.88
N LEU A 124 -6.93 -8.58 17.69
CA LEU A 124 -8.25 -8.36 18.28
C LEU A 124 -8.36 -9.04 19.64
N ALA A 125 -9.23 -8.53 20.51
CA ALA A 125 -9.43 -9.17 21.80
C ALA A 125 -10.12 -10.54 21.61
N PRO A 126 -9.79 -11.55 22.43
CA PRO A 126 -10.40 -12.86 22.31
C PRO A 126 -11.93 -12.79 22.38
N GLY A 127 -12.60 -13.34 21.36
CA GLY A 127 -14.06 -13.40 21.28
C GLY A 127 -14.71 -12.22 20.55
N GLU A 128 -13.94 -11.26 20.05
CA GLU A 128 -14.46 -10.23 19.14
C GLU A 128 -14.82 -10.85 17.77
N PRO A 129 -16.05 -10.68 17.28
CA PRO A 129 -16.51 -11.25 16.01
C PRO A 129 -16.11 -10.37 14.81
N LEU A 130 -14.92 -9.77 14.87
CA LEU A 130 -14.41 -8.89 13.83
C LEU A 130 -13.24 -9.57 13.11
N THR A 131 -13.07 -9.22 11.84
CA THR A 131 -11.97 -9.69 10.99
C THR A 131 -11.29 -8.46 10.39
N PRO A 132 -9.95 -8.36 10.43
CA PRO A 132 -9.24 -7.28 9.77
C PRO A 132 -9.27 -7.50 8.25
N LEU A 133 -9.40 -6.41 7.48
CA LEU A 133 -9.36 -6.45 6.02
C LEU A 133 -7.94 -6.73 5.48
N ILE A 134 -6.91 -6.40 6.27
CA ILE A 134 -5.52 -6.68 5.95
C ILE A 134 -4.92 -7.58 7.03
N GLU A 135 -4.16 -8.59 6.61
CA GLU A 135 -3.48 -9.55 7.45
C GLU A 135 -1.99 -9.62 7.04
N ASP A 136 -1.06 -9.48 7.99
CA ASP A 136 0.39 -9.51 7.71
C ASP A 136 0.84 -8.55 6.59
N ALA A 137 0.23 -7.36 6.53
CA ALA A 137 0.45 -6.42 5.44
C ALA A 137 1.88 -5.87 5.45
N ILE A 138 2.59 -5.99 4.34
CA ILE A 138 3.96 -5.49 4.24
C ILE A 138 3.97 -3.98 4.03
N VAL A 139 4.73 -3.27 4.85
CA VAL A 139 4.97 -1.84 4.76
C VAL A 139 6.46 -1.58 4.47
N TYR A 140 6.75 -0.70 3.51
CA TYR A 140 8.10 -0.23 3.25
C TYR A 140 8.37 1.06 4.05
N LEU A 141 9.34 0.99 4.96
CA LEU A 141 9.74 2.08 5.84
C LEU A 141 10.81 2.93 5.16
N THR A 142 10.43 4.16 4.81
CA THR A 142 11.33 5.16 4.21
C THR A 142 11.14 6.54 4.83
N CYS A 143 12.16 7.42 4.72
CA CYS A 143 12.05 8.83 5.13
C CYS A 143 11.18 9.66 4.18
N ASP A 144 11.16 9.30 2.91
CA ASP A 144 10.67 10.18 1.85
C ASP A 144 9.13 10.15 1.75
N TYR A 145 8.52 9.06 2.20
CA TYR A 145 7.09 8.80 2.07
C TYR A 145 6.52 8.25 3.38
N PRO A 146 5.71 9.04 4.12
CA PRO A 146 4.97 8.49 5.24
C PRO A 146 3.92 7.50 4.73
N THR A 147 3.81 6.34 5.37
CA THR A 147 2.77 5.37 5.01
C THR A 147 1.51 5.62 5.85
N TYR A 148 0.38 5.84 5.16
CA TYR A 148 -0.95 5.89 5.75
C TYR A 148 -1.63 4.53 5.59
N ALA A 149 -1.73 3.77 6.68
CA ALA A 149 -2.31 2.42 6.69
C ALA A 149 -3.60 2.41 7.50
N ASN A 150 -4.70 2.88 6.91
CA ASN A 150 -6.00 2.78 7.57
C ASN A 150 -6.50 1.32 7.50
N ILE A 151 -7.02 0.80 8.60
CA ILE A 151 -7.36 -0.61 8.77
C ILE A 151 -8.87 -0.73 8.95
N ALA A 152 -9.54 -1.49 8.09
CA ALA A 152 -10.93 -1.89 8.34
C ALA A 152 -10.97 -3.17 9.19
N LEU A 153 -11.85 -3.16 10.18
CA LEU A 153 -12.34 -4.34 10.89
C LEU A 153 -13.80 -4.52 10.49
N TYR A 154 -14.20 -5.73 10.12
CA TYR A 154 -15.58 -5.98 9.69
C TYR A 154 -16.17 -7.21 10.35
N SER A 155 -17.49 -7.29 10.39
CA SER A 155 -18.23 -8.50 10.75
C SER A 155 -18.93 -9.04 9.51
N GLY A 156 -19.07 -10.37 9.42
CA GLY A 156 -19.66 -11.04 8.25
C GLY A 156 -18.61 -11.58 7.29
N ASP A 157 -19.02 -11.84 6.05
CA ASP A 157 -18.20 -12.63 5.11
C ASP A 157 -17.16 -11.79 4.34
N SER A 158 -17.49 -10.54 3.99
CA SER A 158 -16.60 -9.64 3.25
C SER A 158 -17.11 -8.21 3.27
N ILE A 159 -16.20 -7.28 2.97
CA ILE A 159 -16.50 -5.89 2.68
C ILE A 159 -15.83 -5.49 1.37
N GLU A 160 -16.34 -4.47 0.72
CA GLU A 160 -15.76 -3.92 -0.51
C GLU A 160 -15.34 -2.46 -0.22
N PRO A 161 -14.03 -2.21 -0.01
CA PRO A 161 -13.54 -0.84 0.15
C PRO A 161 -13.65 -0.07 -1.17
N PRO A 162 -13.69 1.27 -1.13
CA PRO A 162 -13.83 2.08 -2.34
C PRO A 162 -12.61 2.03 -3.26
N VAL A 163 -11.46 1.54 -2.78
CA VAL A 163 -10.28 1.27 -3.58
C VAL A 163 -9.95 -0.20 -3.41
N ILE A 164 -9.90 -0.92 -4.53
CA ILE A 164 -9.70 -2.37 -4.55
C ILE A 164 -8.35 -2.66 -5.21
N ILE A 165 -7.60 -3.59 -4.63
CA ILE A 165 -6.41 -4.16 -5.26
C ILE A 165 -6.73 -5.55 -5.85
N GLY A 166 -6.37 -5.72 -7.11
CA GLY A 166 -6.39 -6.99 -7.80
C GLY A 166 -4.97 -7.47 -8.10
N ILE A 167 -4.77 -8.78 -8.11
CA ILE A 167 -3.54 -9.42 -8.56
C ILE A 167 -3.90 -10.52 -9.57
N SER A 168 -3.16 -10.58 -10.66
CA SER A 168 -3.32 -11.61 -11.69
C SER A 168 -1.96 -12.02 -12.24
N ALA A 169 -1.89 -13.19 -12.86
CA ALA A 169 -0.70 -13.65 -13.55
C ALA A 169 -1.04 -14.01 -14.99
N SER A 170 -0.07 -13.81 -15.88
CA SER A 170 -0.12 -14.31 -17.26
C SER A 170 -0.26 -15.84 -17.33
N SER A 171 0.19 -16.56 -16.30
CA SER A 171 -0.03 -18.00 -16.09
C SER A 171 -0.07 -18.30 -14.59
N GLN A 172 -1.02 -19.14 -14.16
CA GLN A 172 -1.05 -19.67 -12.78
C GLN A 172 -0.01 -20.77 -12.54
N VAL A 173 0.49 -21.38 -13.62
CA VAL A 173 1.58 -22.34 -13.56
C VAL A 173 2.87 -21.64 -13.98
N VAL A 174 3.80 -21.52 -13.04
CA VAL A 174 5.12 -20.93 -13.29
C VAL A 174 6.10 -22.10 -13.48
N THR A 175 6.65 -22.22 -14.68
CA THR A 175 7.67 -23.23 -14.96
C THR A 175 9.03 -22.69 -14.54
N VAL A 176 9.87 -23.54 -13.94
CA VAL A 176 11.27 -23.19 -13.65
C VAL A 176 11.95 -22.66 -14.91
N ASP A 177 12.71 -21.57 -14.74
CA ASP A 177 13.39 -20.78 -15.79
C ASP A 177 12.50 -19.92 -16.69
N ASP A 178 11.17 -20.13 -16.70
CA ASP A 178 10.26 -19.29 -17.45
C ASP A 178 9.90 -18.01 -16.67
N GLU A 179 9.82 -16.90 -17.39
CA GLU A 179 9.34 -15.63 -16.85
C GLU A 179 7.81 -15.58 -16.91
N THR A 180 7.21 -15.18 -15.80
CA THR A 180 5.77 -14.93 -15.66
C THR A 180 5.57 -13.50 -15.20
N GLU A 181 4.69 -12.78 -15.88
CA GLU A 181 4.28 -11.44 -15.46
C GLU A 181 3.12 -11.55 -14.47
N LEU A 182 3.27 -10.89 -13.31
CA LEU A 182 2.23 -10.58 -12.35
C LEU A 182 1.76 -9.14 -12.59
N THR A 183 0.45 -8.95 -12.71
CA THR A 183 -0.17 -7.64 -12.89
C THR A 183 -1.01 -7.30 -11.67
N PHE A 184 -0.69 -6.19 -11.03
CA PHE A 184 -1.44 -5.62 -9.92
C PHE A 184 -2.30 -4.47 -10.45
N THR A 185 -3.58 -4.47 -10.14
CA THR A 185 -4.52 -3.42 -10.54
C THR A 185 -5.03 -2.70 -9.31
N VAL A 186 -4.98 -1.37 -9.30
CA VAL A 186 -5.61 -0.55 -8.27
C VAL A 186 -6.78 0.19 -8.92
N GLU A 187 -8.00 -0.15 -8.52
CA GLU A 187 -9.22 0.47 -9.02
C GLU A 187 -9.76 1.47 -8.00
N ASN A 188 -9.84 2.75 -8.37
CA ASN A 188 -10.43 3.79 -7.53
C ASN A 188 -11.89 4.02 -7.91
N THR A 189 -12.83 3.52 -7.10
CA THR A 189 -14.28 3.69 -7.32
C THR A 189 -14.86 4.96 -6.69
N MET A 190 -14.03 5.74 -5.98
CA MET A 190 -14.48 6.99 -5.36
C MET A 190 -14.82 8.06 -6.42
N PRO A 191 -15.71 9.01 -6.08
CA PRO A 191 -16.00 10.16 -6.96
C PRO A 191 -14.84 11.18 -7.04
N THR A 192 -13.77 10.99 -6.27
CA THR A 192 -12.59 11.87 -6.20
C THR A 192 -11.30 11.07 -6.38
N ALA A 193 -10.23 11.76 -6.78
CA ALA A 193 -8.90 11.17 -6.80
C ALA A 193 -8.44 10.80 -5.37
N ILE A 194 -7.59 9.78 -5.29
CA ILE A 194 -6.91 9.34 -4.05
C ILE A 194 -5.43 9.73 -4.11
N SER A 195 -4.80 9.88 -2.94
CA SER A 195 -3.42 10.33 -2.81
C SER A 195 -2.57 9.42 -1.93
N ASN A 196 -1.25 9.53 -2.06
CA ASN A 196 -0.26 8.69 -1.39
C ASN A 196 -0.52 7.20 -1.62
N VAL A 197 -0.84 6.83 -2.87
CA VAL A 197 -1.13 5.45 -3.21
C VAL A 197 0.17 4.66 -3.30
N ILE A 198 0.30 3.65 -2.43
CA ILE A 198 1.45 2.75 -2.34
C ILE A 198 0.94 1.33 -2.53
N VAL A 199 1.49 0.62 -3.52
CA VAL A 199 1.27 -0.81 -3.70
C VAL A 199 2.48 -1.55 -3.15
N THR A 200 2.25 -2.50 -2.25
CA THR A 200 3.28 -3.44 -1.80
C THR A 200 2.88 -4.86 -2.13
N SER A 201 3.86 -5.73 -2.43
CA SER A 201 3.61 -7.16 -2.59
C SER A 201 4.79 -7.96 -2.08
N LEU A 202 4.52 -8.95 -1.22
CA LEU A 202 5.54 -9.86 -0.71
C LEU A 202 5.83 -10.93 -1.75
N ILE A 203 7.03 -10.90 -2.29
CA ILE A 203 7.46 -11.86 -3.30
C ILE A 203 7.87 -13.14 -2.58
N HIS A 204 7.10 -14.21 -2.81
CA HIS A 204 7.37 -15.52 -2.24
C HIS A 204 8.82 -15.97 -2.55
N PRO A 205 9.57 -16.59 -1.62
CA PRO A 205 10.98 -16.95 -1.82
C PRO A 205 11.21 -17.92 -2.99
N GLY A 206 10.19 -18.67 -3.40
CA GLY A 206 10.21 -19.50 -4.60
C GLY A 206 10.17 -18.74 -5.94
N LEU A 207 10.00 -17.42 -5.90
CA LEU A 207 9.97 -16.54 -7.06
C LEU A 207 11.13 -15.54 -6.98
N GLU A 208 11.93 -15.47 -8.03
CA GLU A 208 12.95 -14.45 -8.26
C GLU A 208 12.37 -13.30 -9.10
N PRO A 209 12.35 -12.06 -8.58
CA PRO A 209 11.89 -10.93 -9.35
C PRO A 209 12.95 -10.51 -10.38
N VAL A 210 12.51 -10.25 -11.60
CA VAL A 210 13.36 -9.89 -12.75
C VAL A 210 13.27 -8.39 -13.03
N ALA A 211 12.04 -7.86 -13.12
CA ALA A 211 11.78 -6.46 -13.43
C ALA A 211 10.43 -6.02 -12.87
N ALA A 212 10.30 -4.74 -12.57
CA ALA A 212 9.03 -4.13 -12.17
C ALA A 212 8.83 -2.80 -12.90
N SER A 213 7.59 -2.45 -13.22
CA SER A 213 7.26 -1.16 -13.85
C SER A 213 5.79 -0.79 -13.61
N ALA A 214 5.48 0.50 -13.72
CA ALA A 214 4.11 1.00 -13.74
C ALA A 214 3.99 2.10 -14.81
N PRO A 215 2.98 2.08 -15.70
CA PRO A 215 2.84 3.09 -16.73
C PRO A 215 2.68 4.51 -16.15
N GLY A 216 3.49 5.45 -16.63
CA GLY A 216 3.42 6.86 -16.19
C GLY A 216 4.08 7.16 -14.84
N VAL A 217 4.67 6.14 -14.20
CA VAL A 217 5.40 6.26 -12.93
C VAL A 217 6.90 6.16 -13.20
N ALA A 218 7.72 6.94 -12.49
CA ALA A 218 9.17 6.92 -12.67
C ALA A 218 9.78 5.59 -12.18
N GLU A 219 10.89 5.15 -12.78
CA GLU A 219 11.53 3.88 -12.41
C GLU A 219 11.97 3.86 -10.93
N GLU A 220 12.42 4.99 -10.39
CA GLU A 220 12.76 5.14 -8.97
C GLU A 220 11.57 5.03 -8.00
N GLN A 221 10.34 5.13 -8.50
CA GLN A 221 9.13 4.97 -7.70
C GLN A 221 8.59 3.54 -7.73
N VAL A 222 9.16 2.65 -8.57
CA VAL A 222 8.81 1.23 -8.66
C VAL A 222 10.05 0.39 -8.38
N GLN A 223 10.15 -0.11 -7.17
CA GLN A 223 11.37 -0.77 -6.68
C GLN A 223 11.10 -2.20 -6.22
N ILE A 224 12.09 -3.06 -6.39
CA ILE A 224 12.16 -4.36 -5.72
C ILE A 224 13.14 -4.19 -4.56
N ILE A 225 12.62 -4.22 -3.34
CA ILE A 225 13.40 -4.09 -2.12
C ILE A 225 13.75 -5.47 -1.58
N ASN A 226 15.03 -5.69 -1.26
CA ASN A 226 15.48 -6.89 -0.57
C ASN A 226 15.69 -6.57 0.92
N GLY A 227 14.78 -7.04 1.79
CA GLY A 227 14.89 -6.86 3.24
C GLY A 227 15.68 -7.97 3.94
N GLY A 228 16.40 -8.82 3.21
CA GLY A 228 17.12 -9.94 3.80
C GLY A 228 16.16 -11.00 4.35
N ASP A 229 16.15 -11.19 5.67
CA ASP A 229 15.32 -12.21 6.33
C ASP A 229 13.81 -11.87 6.24
N ASP A 230 13.46 -10.59 6.05
CA ASP A 230 12.08 -10.14 5.83
C ASP A 230 11.55 -10.44 4.42
N GLY A 231 12.42 -10.91 3.52
CA GLY A 231 12.08 -11.30 2.15
C GLY A 231 12.27 -10.19 1.12
N ARG A 232 11.69 -10.40 -0.06
CA ARG A 232 11.72 -9.45 -1.19
C ARG A 232 10.34 -8.86 -1.40
N VAL A 233 10.28 -7.56 -1.64
CA VAL A 233 9.02 -6.83 -1.74
C VAL A 233 9.03 -5.95 -2.98
N LEU A 234 7.96 -6.05 -3.78
CA LEU A 234 7.64 -5.02 -4.76
C LEU A 234 7.06 -3.82 -4.01
N VAL A 235 7.56 -2.63 -4.29
CA VAL A 235 6.99 -1.36 -3.84
C VAL A 235 6.76 -0.47 -5.04
N ALA A 236 5.55 0.03 -5.22
CA ALA A 236 5.22 1.03 -6.24
C ALA A 236 4.51 2.23 -5.62
N TYR A 237 5.12 3.40 -5.73
CA TYR A 237 4.55 4.69 -5.34
C TYR A 237 3.83 5.30 -6.54
N LEU A 238 2.50 5.16 -6.57
CA LEU A 238 1.68 5.69 -7.65
C LEU A 238 1.33 7.17 -7.45
N ASP A 239 1.53 7.69 -6.23
CA ASP A 239 1.19 9.05 -5.78
C ASP A 239 -0.31 9.35 -5.86
N ASN A 240 -0.86 9.53 -7.05
CA ASN A 240 -2.27 9.85 -7.29
C ASN A 240 -2.94 8.86 -8.24
N VAL A 241 -4.16 8.45 -7.93
CA VAL A 241 -5.03 7.69 -8.84
C VAL A 241 -6.35 8.43 -8.99
N ALA A 242 -6.71 8.81 -10.22
CA ALA A 242 -7.89 9.62 -10.48
C ALA A 242 -9.20 8.87 -10.17
N ALA A 243 -10.30 9.62 -10.07
CA ALA A 243 -11.63 9.04 -9.88
C ALA A 243 -12.00 8.12 -11.05
N GLY A 244 -12.35 6.86 -10.76
CA GLY A 244 -12.69 5.85 -11.78
C GLY A 244 -11.50 5.34 -12.59
N GLU A 245 -10.27 5.68 -12.21
CA GLU A 245 -9.06 5.18 -12.87
C GLU A 245 -8.67 3.80 -12.35
N ILE A 246 -8.09 2.99 -13.24
CA ILE A 246 -7.43 1.72 -12.92
C ILE A 246 -5.94 1.88 -13.19
N ALA A 247 -5.16 2.01 -12.13
CA ALA A 247 -3.70 2.02 -12.22
C ALA A 247 -3.16 0.59 -12.28
N GLN A 248 -2.04 0.38 -12.99
CA GLN A 248 -1.44 -0.94 -13.15
C GLN A 248 0.03 -0.94 -12.76
N VAL A 249 0.44 -1.96 -12.03
CA VAL A 249 1.85 -2.28 -11.73
C VAL A 249 2.14 -3.66 -12.29
N SER A 250 3.27 -3.84 -12.96
CA SER A 250 3.70 -5.11 -13.52
C SER A 250 4.98 -5.56 -12.84
N LEU A 251 5.06 -6.84 -12.48
CA LEU A 251 6.23 -7.50 -11.92
C LEU A 251 6.51 -8.78 -12.71
N THR A 252 7.63 -8.81 -13.41
CA THR A 252 8.14 -10.03 -14.03
C THR A 252 8.88 -10.85 -12.97
N VAL A 253 8.47 -12.09 -12.79
CA VAL A 253 9.11 -13.06 -11.88
C VAL A 253 9.53 -14.32 -12.62
N ARG A 254 10.43 -15.09 -12.03
CA ARG A 254 10.87 -16.41 -12.48
C ARG A 254 10.84 -17.38 -11.31
N ALA A 255 10.44 -18.63 -11.51
CA ALA A 255 10.55 -19.64 -10.46
C ALA A 255 12.01 -20.03 -10.20
N VAL A 256 12.40 -20.14 -8.92
CA VAL A 256 13.73 -20.59 -8.51
C VAL A 256 13.83 -22.12 -8.64
N GLU A 257 14.92 -22.63 -9.23
CA GLU A 257 15.12 -24.05 -9.58
C GLU A 257 14.95 -25.03 -8.40
N ASP A 258 15.38 -24.61 -7.21
CA ASP A 258 15.33 -25.45 -5.99
C ASP A 258 13.98 -25.38 -5.24
N THR A 259 12.99 -24.69 -5.78
CA THR A 259 11.68 -24.60 -5.12
C THR A 259 10.93 -25.91 -5.29
N PRO A 260 10.47 -26.57 -4.21
CA PRO A 260 9.65 -27.76 -4.33
C PRO A 260 8.36 -27.46 -5.11
N PHE A 261 7.80 -28.47 -5.77
CA PHE A 261 6.49 -28.33 -6.44
C PHE A 261 5.41 -28.10 -5.40
N THR A 262 5.10 -26.82 -5.18
CA THR A 262 4.15 -26.37 -4.19
C THR A 262 3.30 -25.27 -4.78
N ASP A 263 2.06 -25.24 -4.32
CA ASP A 263 1.25 -24.03 -4.42
C ASP A 263 1.89 -22.98 -3.50
N ILE A 264 2.15 -21.82 -4.06
CA ILE A 264 2.69 -20.66 -3.37
C ILE A 264 1.65 -19.55 -3.43
N SER A 265 1.56 -18.75 -2.38
CA SER A 265 0.66 -17.60 -2.35
C SER A 265 1.50 -16.33 -2.35
N ASN A 266 1.10 -15.36 -3.17
CA ASN A 266 1.67 -14.03 -3.22
C ASN A 266 0.60 -13.01 -2.82
N SER A 267 0.84 -12.25 -1.75
CA SER A 267 -0.07 -11.22 -1.29
C SER A 267 0.36 -9.83 -1.77
N ALA A 268 -0.64 -8.99 -2.05
CA ALA A 268 -0.46 -7.60 -2.42
C ALA A 268 -1.39 -6.71 -1.58
N THR A 269 -0.90 -5.56 -1.16
CA THR A 269 -1.64 -4.58 -0.36
C THR A 269 -1.57 -3.21 -1.03
N VAL A 270 -2.68 -2.48 -1.04
CA VAL A 270 -2.71 -1.07 -1.40
C VAL A 270 -2.94 -0.22 -0.15
N PHE A 271 -2.07 0.76 0.06
CA PHE A 271 -2.21 1.80 1.08
C PHE A 271 -2.49 3.13 0.39
N TYR A 272 -3.37 3.93 0.99
CA TYR A 272 -3.72 5.27 0.53
C TYR A 272 -4.37 6.04 1.68
N ARG A 273 -4.48 7.36 1.53
CA ARG A 273 -4.81 8.23 2.67
C ARG A 273 -6.30 8.31 2.96
N GLU A 274 -7.15 8.29 1.93
CA GLU A 274 -8.55 8.72 2.01
C GLU A 274 -9.50 7.68 2.63
N SER A 275 -9.13 6.40 2.65
CA SER A 275 -9.96 5.31 3.19
C SER A 275 -9.07 4.13 3.59
N VAL A 276 -9.64 2.95 3.82
CA VAL A 276 -8.99 1.74 4.33
C VAL A 276 -8.15 1.04 3.28
N ALA A 277 -6.99 0.53 3.70
CA ALA A 277 -6.13 -0.33 2.90
C ALA A 277 -6.88 -1.60 2.51
N ASP A 278 -6.54 -2.13 1.34
CA ASP A 278 -7.10 -3.37 0.80
C ASP A 278 -5.98 -4.37 0.52
N GLN A 279 -6.27 -5.66 0.66
CA GLN A 279 -5.30 -6.73 0.47
C GLN A 279 -5.91 -7.87 -0.34
N THR A 280 -5.11 -8.42 -1.24
CA THR A 280 -5.48 -9.55 -2.08
C THR A 280 -4.34 -10.56 -2.15
N SER A 281 -4.62 -11.79 -2.58
CA SER A 281 -3.61 -12.82 -2.80
C SER A 281 -3.85 -13.56 -4.11
N LEU A 282 -2.75 -14.06 -4.68
CA LEU A 282 -2.73 -14.94 -5.83
C LEU A 282 -2.01 -16.23 -5.48
N ASP A 283 -2.70 -17.35 -5.68
CA ASP A 283 -2.07 -18.66 -5.62
C ASP A 283 -1.50 -19.03 -7.00
N LEU A 284 -0.25 -19.51 -6.99
CA LEU A 284 0.50 -19.96 -8.16
C LEU A 284 1.03 -21.36 -7.89
N THR A 285 1.11 -22.20 -8.91
CA THR A 285 1.74 -23.51 -8.83
C THR A 285 3.09 -23.49 -9.53
N ILE A 286 4.16 -23.84 -8.84
CA ILE A 286 5.49 -24.00 -9.46
C ILE A 286 5.61 -25.40 -10.07
N SER A 287 6.03 -25.49 -11.33
CA SER A 287 6.22 -26.74 -12.09
C SER A 287 7.66 -26.89 -12.58
N SER A 288 8.16 -28.13 -12.66
CA SER A 288 9.48 -28.39 -13.25
C SER A 288 9.38 -28.49 -14.75
N SER A 289 10.40 -27.95 -15.40
CA SER A 289 10.61 -28.03 -16.84
C SER A 289 10.58 -29.51 -17.27
N GLY A 290 9.53 -29.91 -17.98
CA GLY A 290 9.42 -31.23 -18.62
C GLY A 290 8.52 -32.26 -17.95
N LEU A 291 7.90 -31.97 -16.80
CA LEU A 291 6.80 -32.79 -16.28
C LEU A 291 5.47 -32.17 -16.69
N ALA A 292 4.68 -32.89 -17.50
CA ALA A 292 3.33 -32.48 -17.83
C ALA A 292 2.54 -32.29 -16.52
N VAL A 293 2.01 -31.08 -16.29
CA VAL A 293 1.09 -30.82 -15.19
C VAL A 293 -0.03 -31.87 -15.27
N PRO A 294 -0.26 -32.68 -14.23
CA PRO A 294 -1.34 -33.64 -14.24
C PRO A 294 -2.64 -32.89 -14.54
N ALA A 295 -3.35 -33.30 -15.59
CA ALA A 295 -4.62 -32.68 -16.03
C ALA A 295 -5.73 -32.68 -14.95
N ALA A 296 -5.46 -33.24 -13.76
CA ALA A 296 -6.34 -33.22 -12.62
C ALA A 296 -6.34 -31.88 -11.84
N LEU A 297 -5.35 -31.00 -12.02
CA LEU A 297 -5.26 -29.73 -11.29
C LEU A 297 -6.00 -28.56 -11.94
N THR A 298 -6.41 -28.65 -13.21
CA THR A 298 -7.12 -27.57 -13.93
C THR A 298 -8.64 -27.54 -13.67
N GLY A 299 -9.12 -28.24 -12.63
CA GLY A 299 -10.55 -28.47 -12.39
C GLY A 299 -11.19 -27.69 -11.24
N SER A 300 -10.46 -26.82 -10.53
CA SER A 300 -10.98 -26.12 -9.34
C SER A 300 -11.03 -24.61 -9.52
N THR A 301 -11.83 -24.15 -10.47
CA THR A 301 -12.26 -22.74 -10.54
C THR A 301 -13.76 -22.67 -10.83
N ASP A 302 -14.54 -23.40 -10.05
CA ASP A 302 -15.96 -23.09 -9.85
C ASP A 302 -16.13 -22.67 -8.38
N ARG A 303 -15.76 -21.43 -8.08
CA ARG A 303 -16.35 -20.71 -6.95
C ARG A 303 -17.81 -20.49 -7.33
N ALA A 304 -18.66 -21.41 -6.91
CA ALA A 304 -20.09 -21.38 -7.16
C ALA A 304 -20.66 -20.02 -6.77
N ALA A 305 -21.18 -19.30 -7.76
CA ALA A 305 -22.27 -18.36 -7.54
C ALA A 305 -23.42 -19.18 -6.93
N VAL A 306 -23.67 -18.97 -5.64
CA VAL A 306 -24.87 -19.50 -4.98
C VAL A 306 -26.04 -18.65 -5.46
N GLU A 307 -26.63 -19.03 -6.58
CA GLU A 307 -27.97 -18.56 -6.97
C GLU A 307 -29.00 -19.32 -6.14
N ASP A 308 -29.56 -18.64 -5.14
CA ASP A 308 -30.73 -19.06 -4.37
C ASP A 308 -32.00 -18.85 -5.23
N GLU A 309 -32.28 -19.79 -6.14
CA GLU A 309 -33.60 -19.94 -6.77
C GLU A 309 -34.40 -21.04 -6.07
N ALA A 310 -35.20 -20.67 -5.06
CA ALA A 310 -36.27 -21.51 -4.53
C ALA A 310 -37.65 -20.94 -4.90
N ALA A 311 -38.04 -21.11 -6.17
CA ALA A 311 -39.43 -20.99 -6.60
C ALA A 311 -40.13 -22.35 -6.51
N GLY A 312 -40.92 -22.55 -5.45
CA GLY A 312 -41.76 -23.74 -5.25
C GLY A 312 -43.21 -23.36 -4.98
N THR A 313 -43.99 -23.15 -6.04
CA THR A 313 -45.46 -23.01 -5.97
C THR A 313 -46.11 -24.38 -5.81
N ALA A 314 -46.86 -24.60 -4.72
CA ALA A 314 -47.89 -25.63 -4.67
C ALA A 314 -49.10 -25.13 -3.88
N ALA A 315 -50.18 -24.88 -4.60
CA ALA A 315 -51.51 -24.65 -4.04
C ALA A 315 -52.18 -26.01 -3.71
N SER A 316 -52.86 -26.12 -2.56
CA SER A 316 -54.27 -26.57 -2.48
C SER A 316 -54.71 -26.86 -1.03
N ALA A 317 -55.90 -26.35 -0.71
CA ALA A 317 -56.87 -26.79 0.30
C ALA A 317 -56.62 -26.53 1.80
N GLY A 318 -57.29 -25.50 2.33
CA GLY A 318 -57.81 -25.51 3.72
C GLY A 318 -59.06 -26.40 3.85
N PRO A 319 -59.85 -26.33 4.94
CA PRO A 319 -59.71 -25.52 6.16
C PRO A 319 -59.89 -26.32 7.48
N ALA A 320 -59.41 -25.79 8.61
CA ALA A 320 -59.99 -26.09 9.92
C ALA A 320 -59.66 -24.98 10.93
N ALA A 321 -60.73 -24.42 11.49
CA ALA A 321 -60.73 -23.38 12.52
C ALA A 321 -60.18 -23.89 13.86
N ARG A 322 -59.51 -22.99 14.59
CA ARG A 322 -59.38 -22.92 16.06
C ARG A 322 -58.86 -21.51 16.38
N GLU A 323 -59.76 -20.60 16.74
CA GLU A 323 -60.19 -20.30 18.11
C GLU A 323 -59.05 -19.64 18.90
N ALA A 324 -59.17 -18.32 19.05
CA ALA A 324 -58.24 -17.43 19.71
C ALA A 324 -58.46 -17.47 21.23
N GLU A 325 -57.39 -17.61 22.00
CA GLU A 325 -57.38 -17.26 23.42
C GLU A 325 -56.60 -15.93 23.62
N PRO A 326 -57.14 -14.98 24.39
CA PRO A 326 -56.46 -13.73 24.71
C PRO A 326 -55.51 -13.92 25.90
N VAL A 327 -54.24 -13.56 25.74
CA VAL A 327 -53.29 -13.51 26.86
C VAL A 327 -53.23 -12.08 27.40
N THR A 328 -53.68 -11.95 28.64
CA THR A 328 -53.68 -10.75 29.48
C THR A 328 -52.26 -10.29 29.82
N PRO A 329 -51.94 -8.98 29.82
CA PRO A 329 -50.67 -8.49 30.36
C PRO A 329 -50.75 -8.36 31.89
N ALA A 330 -49.81 -8.99 32.60
CA ALA A 330 -49.65 -8.85 34.03
C ALA A 330 -48.86 -7.58 34.36
N GLU A 331 -49.56 -6.64 34.97
CA GLU A 331 -49.08 -5.47 35.70
C GLU A 331 -48.21 -5.91 36.89
N SER A 332 -47.01 -5.35 37.03
CA SER A 332 -46.21 -5.46 38.26
C SER A 332 -45.71 -4.08 38.65
N ALA A 333 -46.27 -3.59 39.76
CA ALA A 333 -45.92 -2.35 40.44
C ALA A 333 -44.57 -2.47 41.19
N PRO A 334 -43.91 -1.34 41.50
CA PRO A 334 -42.64 -1.31 42.21
C PRO A 334 -42.82 -1.39 43.74
N THR A 335 -41.98 -2.18 44.40
CA THR A 335 -41.87 -2.23 45.87
C THR A 335 -40.75 -1.31 46.32
N ALA A 336 -41.11 -0.27 47.08
CA ALA A 336 -40.22 0.55 47.87
C ALA A 336 -39.82 -0.16 49.18
N VAL A 337 -38.56 -0.03 49.59
CA VAL A 337 -38.09 -0.29 50.96
C VAL A 337 -37.04 0.77 51.33
N GLU A 338 -37.44 1.68 52.24
CA GLU A 338 -36.59 2.47 53.15
C GLU A 338 -35.89 1.48 54.12
N GLU A 339 -34.77 1.70 54.84
CA GLU A 339 -34.16 2.84 55.51
C GLU A 339 -32.85 2.33 56.18
N SER A 340 -32.10 3.22 56.85
CA SER A 340 -31.03 2.99 57.86
C SER A 340 -29.60 3.30 57.37
N SER A 341 -29.08 4.52 57.56
CA SER A 341 -28.59 5.16 58.79
C SER A 341 -27.17 4.74 59.21
N ALA A 342 -26.18 5.61 58.96
CA ALA A 342 -25.21 6.09 59.96
C ALA A 342 -24.31 7.21 59.36
N ALA A 343 -24.27 8.35 60.05
CA ALA A 343 -23.32 9.45 59.85
C ALA A 343 -21.95 9.12 60.51
N PRO A 344 -20.89 9.98 60.40
CA PRO A 344 -20.85 11.17 61.26
C PRO A 344 -20.15 12.45 60.69
N THR A 345 -20.67 13.59 61.17
CA THR A 345 -20.06 14.89 61.57
C THR A 345 -19.06 15.69 60.69
N THR A 346 -19.59 16.81 60.17
CA THR A 346 -19.28 18.25 60.43
C THR A 346 -17.90 18.69 60.95
N GLU A 347 -17.27 19.66 60.26
CA GLU A 347 -16.82 20.94 60.84
C GLU A 347 -16.73 22.05 59.76
N ALA A 348 -17.00 23.29 60.15
CA ALA A 348 -17.37 24.44 59.33
C ALA A 348 -16.38 25.61 59.41
N ALA A 349 -16.34 26.47 58.38
CA ALA A 349 -16.18 27.94 58.43
C ALA A 349 -16.18 28.46 56.98
N ALA A 350 -17.23 29.10 56.45
CA ALA A 350 -17.66 30.50 56.63
C ALA A 350 -16.69 31.54 56.02
N SER A 351 -17.11 32.21 54.93
CA SER A 351 -17.40 33.67 54.91
C SER A 351 -17.50 34.24 53.48
N THR A 352 -18.73 34.53 53.07
CA THR A 352 -19.25 35.78 52.47
C THR A 352 -18.30 36.77 51.79
N THR A 353 -18.62 37.21 50.56
CA THR A 353 -18.95 38.61 50.19
C THR A 353 -19.62 38.67 48.81
N GLN A 354 -20.59 39.59 48.70
CA GLN A 354 -21.62 39.77 47.70
C GLN A 354 -21.41 41.12 46.97
N ALA A 355 -21.99 41.24 45.77
CA ALA A 355 -22.32 42.46 45.01
C ALA A 355 -21.16 43.22 44.31
N ASP A 356 -21.27 43.44 43.00
CA ASP A 356 -21.93 44.65 42.48
C ASP A 356 -22.29 44.55 40.99
N GLU A 357 -23.39 45.20 40.64
CA GLU A 357 -23.97 45.41 39.30
C GLU A 357 -23.33 46.61 38.56
N ALA A 358 -23.69 46.73 37.27
CA ALA A 358 -23.50 47.86 36.34
C ALA A 358 -22.07 48.00 35.75
N ASP A 359 -21.87 48.33 34.47
CA ASP A 359 -22.57 49.35 33.70
C ASP A 359 -22.35 49.17 32.18
N GLU A 360 -23.30 49.65 31.39
CA GLU A 360 -23.22 49.79 29.93
C GLU A 360 -22.19 50.86 29.52
N ALA A 361 -21.51 50.67 28.38
CA ALA A 361 -21.16 51.78 27.50
C ALA A 361 -20.74 51.31 26.11
N GLU A 362 -21.54 51.70 25.11
CA GLU A 362 -21.11 51.94 23.74
C GLU A 362 -19.76 52.68 23.67
N GLN A 363 -18.89 52.29 22.74
CA GLN A 363 -18.13 53.30 22.00
C GLN A 363 -17.71 52.81 20.62
N ALA A 364 -18.15 53.60 19.64
CA ALA A 364 -17.84 53.51 18.23
C ALA A 364 -16.38 53.85 17.91
N MET A 365 -16.00 53.48 16.69
CA MET A 365 -14.74 53.63 15.96
C MET A 365 -13.96 54.96 16.15
N PRO A 366 -12.67 54.99 15.77
CA PRO A 366 -12.39 55.43 14.40
C PRO A 366 -11.29 54.66 13.66
N ALA A 367 -11.39 54.71 12.34
CA ALA A 367 -10.39 54.34 11.36
C ALA A 367 -9.19 55.31 11.36
N THR A 368 -7.99 54.78 11.14
CA THR A 368 -6.78 55.46 10.62
C THR A 368 -5.90 54.37 9.99
N ALA A 369 -5.68 54.42 8.67
CA ALA A 369 -4.48 54.94 8.00
C ALA A 369 -3.30 53.95 8.12
N ASP A 370 -2.99 53.21 7.05
CA ASP A 370 -2.00 53.63 6.03
C ASP A 370 -0.58 53.56 6.58
N GLU A 371 0.12 52.45 6.30
CA GLU A 371 1.56 52.46 6.12
C GLU A 371 1.96 51.25 5.27
N THR A 372 2.36 51.57 4.04
CA THR A 372 2.93 50.66 3.04
C THR A 372 4.44 50.62 3.29
N GLU A 373 4.95 49.58 3.96
CA GLU A 373 6.40 49.35 4.03
C GLU A 373 6.85 48.42 2.89
N GLU A 374 7.33 49.07 1.84
CA GLU A 374 8.07 48.52 0.72
C GLU A 374 9.48 48.10 1.19
N SER A 375 9.66 46.82 1.55
CA SER A 375 10.98 46.24 1.83
C SER A 375 11.66 45.83 0.52
N ALA A 376 12.50 46.71 0.00
CA ALA A 376 13.40 46.44 -1.11
C ALA A 376 14.55 45.52 -0.67
N PHE A 377 14.45 44.23 -1.02
CA PHE A 377 15.57 43.28 -0.90
C PHE A 377 16.52 43.47 -2.09
N ALA A 378 17.67 44.09 -1.84
CA ALA A 378 18.76 44.20 -2.80
C ALA A 378 19.57 42.88 -2.87
N PRO A 379 19.98 42.41 -4.05
CA PRO A 379 20.85 41.24 -4.17
C PRO A 379 22.31 41.58 -3.78
N PRO A 380 23.03 40.67 -3.11
CA PRO A 380 24.45 40.87 -2.82
C PRO A 380 25.29 40.76 -4.10
N LYS A 381 26.24 41.71 -4.21
CA LYS A 381 27.26 41.78 -5.26
C LYS A 381 28.20 40.59 -5.18
N SER A 382 28.43 39.98 -6.33
CA SER A 382 29.50 39.01 -6.59
C SER A 382 30.80 39.75 -6.89
N ASP A 383 31.73 39.76 -5.95
CA ASP A 383 33.13 40.11 -6.19
C ASP A 383 33.99 39.02 -5.53
N ASP A 384 34.47 38.04 -6.30
CA ASP A 384 35.73 37.39 -5.96
C ASP A 384 36.48 36.96 -7.24
N GLU A 385 37.56 37.67 -7.49
CA GLU A 385 38.54 37.49 -8.54
C GLU A 385 39.61 36.48 -8.11
N SER A 386 40.06 35.67 -9.06
CA SER A 386 41.39 35.04 -9.08
C SER A 386 41.58 33.90 -8.05
N LEU A 387 41.85 32.66 -8.47
CA LEU A 387 43.20 32.20 -8.81
C LEU A 387 43.14 30.93 -9.68
N LEU A 388 43.64 31.02 -10.91
CA LEU A 388 43.99 29.87 -11.76
C LEU A 388 45.45 29.47 -11.53
N PRO A 389 45.78 28.18 -11.40
CA PRO A 389 47.08 27.67 -11.80
C PRO A 389 47.03 27.14 -13.25
N LYS A 390 48.04 27.56 -14.01
CA LYS A 390 48.38 27.11 -15.37
C LYS A 390 48.70 25.61 -15.39
N THR A 391 48.15 24.90 -16.35
CA THR A 391 48.77 23.72 -16.97
C THR A 391 48.52 23.77 -18.46
N GLY A 392 49.60 23.61 -19.22
CA GLY A 392 49.62 23.81 -20.65
C GLY A 392 49.42 22.54 -21.46
N GLN A 393 49.64 22.76 -22.76
CA GLN A 393 50.13 21.80 -23.75
C GLN A 393 49.08 21.15 -24.65
N ALA A 394 49.06 21.63 -25.89
CA ALA A 394 48.49 20.99 -27.08
C ALA A 394 49.27 19.70 -27.43
N PRO A 395 48.73 18.84 -28.31
CA PRO A 395 48.94 19.10 -29.74
C PRO A 395 47.74 18.83 -30.65
N ASP A 396 47.93 19.32 -31.87
CA ASP A 396 47.16 19.18 -33.11
C ASP A 396 46.56 17.79 -33.37
N GLU A 397 45.38 17.76 -33.99
CA GLU A 397 45.24 17.09 -35.30
C GLU A 397 43.97 17.52 -36.04
N ALA A 398 44.16 17.77 -37.32
CA ALA A 398 43.17 18.23 -38.29
C ALA A 398 42.15 17.14 -38.65
N LEU A 399 40.92 17.52 -39.00
CA LEU A 399 40.29 16.93 -40.19
C LEU A 399 39.20 17.83 -40.78
N ALA A 400 39.26 17.93 -42.10
CA ALA A 400 38.52 18.83 -42.95
C ALA A 400 37.05 18.43 -43.15
N ALA A 401 36.26 19.46 -43.41
CA ALA A 401 34.87 19.44 -43.86
C ALA A 401 34.64 18.50 -45.06
N SER A 402 33.54 17.73 -45.00
CA SER A 402 32.89 17.17 -46.18
C SER A 402 31.40 17.49 -46.16
N LYS A 403 30.94 17.93 -47.33
CA LYS A 403 29.67 18.60 -47.61
C LYS A 403 28.49 17.64 -47.55
N SER A 404 27.42 18.12 -46.94
CA SER A 404 26.06 17.61 -47.02
C SER A 404 25.48 17.84 -48.43
N ASN A 405 25.00 16.78 -49.06
CA ASN A 405 24.04 16.82 -50.17
C ASN A 405 23.39 15.43 -50.39
N ALA A 406 22.16 15.45 -50.92
CA ALA A 406 21.21 14.36 -51.21
C ALA A 406 20.27 14.03 -50.03
N VAL A 407 18.98 14.39 -50.00
CA VAL A 407 17.84 14.12 -50.92
C VAL A 407 17.50 12.62 -50.98
N ILE A 408 16.19 12.32 -50.90
CA ILE A 408 15.45 11.06 -51.21
C ILE A 408 14.97 10.27 -49.94
N PRO A 409 13.74 9.73 -49.85
CA PRO A 409 12.43 10.20 -50.32
C PRO A 409 11.27 9.99 -49.30
N MET A 410 10.15 10.64 -49.60
CA MET A 410 8.83 10.32 -49.08
C MET A 410 8.33 9.00 -49.72
N ILE A 411 8.00 7.97 -48.93
CA ILE A 411 7.25 6.79 -49.40
C ILE A 411 6.04 6.60 -48.50
N ALA A 412 4.87 6.73 -49.12
CA ALA A 412 3.59 6.25 -48.65
C ALA A 412 3.35 4.81 -49.14
N SER A 413 2.83 3.96 -48.26
CA SER A 413 2.10 2.70 -48.54
C SER A 413 1.11 2.56 -47.38
N ILE A 414 -0.21 2.73 -47.47
CA ILE A 414 -1.27 2.07 -48.27
C ILE A 414 -1.33 0.54 -48.08
N THR A 415 -2.17 0.16 -47.10
CA THR A 415 -3.31 -0.79 -47.14
C THR A 415 -3.19 -2.17 -47.79
N LEU A 416 -3.45 -3.22 -46.98
CA LEU A 416 -4.21 -4.51 -47.19
C LEU A 416 -3.55 -5.59 -46.29
N LEU A 417 -4.19 -6.52 -45.57
CA LEU A 417 -5.52 -7.15 -45.67
C LEU A 417 -5.78 -8.01 -44.40
N LEU A 418 -7.03 -7.95 -43.89
CA LEU A 418 -7.86 -9.00 -43.26
C LEU A 418 -7.28 -10.04 -42.26
N GLY A 419 -7.90 -10.06 -41.08
CA GLY A 419 -8.65 -11.25 -40.63
C GLY A 419 -8.26 -11.79 -39.26
N PHE A 420 -8.98 -11.39 -38.21
CA PHE A 420 -9.62 -12.30 -37.22
C PHE A 420 -10.46 -11.44 -36.25
N VAL A 421 -11.74 -11.28 -36.59
CA VAL A 421 -12.81 -10.91 -35.66
C VAL A 421 -13.81 -12.06 -35.71
N ALA A 422 -13.91 -12.84 -34.64
CA ALA A 422 -15.10 -13.56 -34.20
C ALA A 422 -14.82 -14.29 -32.89
N TYR A 423 -15.81 -14.27 -31.99
CA TYR A 423 -15.89 -14.86 -30.64
C TYR A 423 -15.21 -14.07 -29.51
N GLY A 424 -15.93 -13.47 -28.56
CA GLY A 424 -17.37 -13.43 -28.32
C GLY A 424 -17.67 -12.44 -27.19
N VAL A 425 -18.36 -11.36 -27.52
CA VAL A 425 -19.06 -10.51 -26.55
C VAL A 425 -20.48 -11.04 -26.47
N ASN A 426 -20.85 -11.66 -25.35
CA ASN A 426 -22.25 -11.78 -24.94
C ASN A 426 -22.36 -12.18 -23.46
N SER A 427 -22.59 -11.20 -22.59
CA SER A 427 -23.49 -11.32 -21.44
C SER A 427 -23.72 -9.90 -20.92
N VAL A 428 -24.72 -9.21 -21.47
CA VAL A 428 -26.12 -9.15 -21.02
C VAL A 428 -26.26 -8.32 -19.74
N ARG A 429 -26.82 -7.14 -20.01
CA ARG A 429 -27.29 -6.09 -19.12
C ARG A 429 -28.78 -6.34 -18.86
N GLN A 430 -29.15 -6.67 -17.62
CA GLN A 430 -30.49 -6.50 -17.03
C GLN A 430 -30.24 -6.28 -15.53
N ARG A 431 -30.37 -5.10 -14.91
CA ARG A 431 -31.56 -4.24 -14.67
C ARG A 431 -32.90 -4.99 -14.57
N HIS A 432 -33.35 -5.15 -13.33
CA HIS A 432 -34.70 -4.93 -12.78
C HIS A 432 -34.57 -5.03 -11.25
N LEU A 433 -35.33 -4.38 -10.39
CA LEU A 433 -36.39 -3.39 -10.42
C LEU A 433 -36.38 -2.74 -9.04
#